data_AF-A0A932WIZ5-F1
#
_entry.id   AF-A0A932WIZ5-F1
#
_cell.length_a   1.000
_cell.length_b   1.000
_cell.length_c   1.000
_cell.angle_alpha   90.00
_cell.angle_beta   90.00
_cell.angle_gamma   90.00
#
_symmetry.space_group_name_H-M   'P 1'
#
loop_
_entity.id
_entity.type
_entity.pdbx_description
1 polymer ?
#
loop_
_entity_poly.entity_id
_entity_poly.type
_entity_poly.pdbx_seq_one_letter_code
_entity_poly.pdbx_strand_id
1 'polypeptide(L)'
;MAFELARHPASHAHLAGVITSAFVLRDADLLHLFGYVDAHPRLAEVLLEAPSRIVDTFGPVRAFIDFVNDPEDGWEQLFIVVPTGRPVVEALRDLDRIDRTWARDAARRAGFSLSIDVE
;
A
#
# COMPACT_ATOMS: atom_id res chain seq x y z
N MET A 1 25.57 -2.99 -1.44
CA MET A 1 24.17 -3.45 -1.54
C MET A 1 23.38 -2.44 -2.39
N ALA A 2 23.78 -2.26 -3.66
CA ALA A 2 23.25 -1.22 -4.55
C ALA A 2 22.90 -1.78 -5.96
N PHE A 3 22.91 -3.10 -6.11
CA PHE A 3 22.89 -3.77 -7.41
C PHE A 3 21.53 -4.37 -7.78
N GLU A 4 20.53 -4.35 -6.88
CA GLU A 4 19.22 -4.97 -7.17
C GLU A 4 18.18 -4.00 -7.73
N LEU A 5 18.27 -2.70 -7.41
CA LEU A 5 17.43 -1.64 -7.99
C LEU A 5 17.57 -1.51 -9.53
N ALA A 6 18.60 -2.12 -10.11
CA ALA A 6 18.90 -2.02 -11.54
C ALA A 6 18.06 -2.96 -12.42
N ARG A 7 17.25 -3.88 -11.85
CA ARG A 7 16.50 -4.85 -12.68
C ARG A 7 15.31 -4.23 -13.40
N HIS A 8 14.67 -3.19 -12.82
CA HIS A 8 13.50 -2.53 -13.43
C HIS A 8 13.40 -1.02 -13.15
N PRO A 9 14.38 -0.20 -13.57
CA PRO A 9 14.45 1.22 -13.21
C PRO A 9 13.24 2.04 -13.70
N ALA A 10 12.65 1.66 -14.84
CA ALA A 10 11.48 2.35 -15.39
C ALA A 10 10.19 2.10 -14.58
N SER A 11 10.01 0.90 -14.03
CA SER A 11 8.83 0.60 -13.19
C SER A 11 8.97 1.22 -11.82
N HIS A 12 10.16 1.25 -11.24
CA HIS A 12 10.42 1.95 -9.98
C HIS A 12 10.24 3.46 -10.11
N ALA A 13 10.66 4.08 -11.21
CA ALA A 13 10.44 5.51 -11.43
C ALA A 13 8.95 5.87 -11.54
N HIS A 14 8.17 5.05 -12.25
CA HIS A 14 6.73 5.23 -12.34
C HIS A 14 6.05 5.05 -10.98
N LEU A 15 6.39 3.96 -10.28
CA LEU A 15 5.89 3.68 -8.95
C LEU A 15 6.28 4.81 -7.97
N ALA A 16 7.51 5.30 -7.99
CA ALA A 16 7.97 6.42 -7.18
C ALA A 16 7.08 7.66 -7.36
N GLY A 17 6.76 8.00 -8.61
CA GLY A 17 5.88 9.13 -8.93
C GLY A 17 4.47 8.96 -8.34
N VAL A 18 3.91 7.76 -8.46
CA VAL A 18 2.60 7.43 -7.87
C VAL A 18 2.67 7.49 -6.34
N ILE A 19 3.66 6.85 -5.73
CA ILE A 19 3.82 6.78 -4.27
C ILE A 19 3.99 8.16 -3.67
N THR A 20 4.88 8.98 -4.23
CA THR A 20 5.16 10.32 -3.70
C THR A 20 4.00 11.30 -3.89
N SER A 21 3.14 11.09 -4.89
CA SER A 21 1.97 11.95 -5.15
C SER A 21 0.73 11.54 -4.35
N ALA A 22 0.49 10.24 -4.13
CA ALA A 22 -0.73 9.74 -3.52
C ALA A 22 -0.58 9.33 -2.05
N PHE A 23 0.64 9.01 -1.61
CA PHE A 23 0.89 8.47 -0.27
C PHE A 23 1.91 9.31 0.52
N VAL A 24 1.97 9.03 1.81
CA VAL A 24 3.06 9.42 2.71
C VAL A 24 3.66 8.13 3.27
N LEU A 25 4.97 7.94 3.14
CA LEU A 25 5.65 6.82 3.80
C LEU A 25 5.81 7.13 5.28
N ARG A 26 5.39 6.21 6.15
CA ARG A 26 5.54 6.30 7.60
C ARG A 26 6.67 5.34 8.01
N ASP A 27 7.64 5.87 8.76
CA ASP A 27 8.78 5.13 9.32
C ASP A 27 9.58 4.26 8.32
N ALA A 28 9.44 4.55 7.03
CA ALA A 28 10.14 3.90 5.92
C ALA A 28 10.46 4.92 4.82
N ASP A 29 11.38 4.56 3.93
CA ASP A 29 11.73 5.35 2.76
C ASP A 29 11.44 4.59 1.45
N LEU A 30 11.63 5.28 0.32
CA LEU A 30 11.40 4.67 -1.00
C LEU A 30 12.34 3.50 -1.28
N LEU A 31 13.53 3.49 -0.68
CA LEU A 31 14.50 2.41 -0.86
C LEU A 31 13.99 1.13 -0.20
N HIS A 32 13.48 1.23 1.04
CA HIS A 32 12.85 0.12 1.74
C HIS A 32 11.64 -0.40 0.97
N LEU A 33 10.76 0.51 0.52
CA LEU A 33 9.58 0.13 -0.28
C LEU A 33 9.97 -0.62 -1.56
N PHE A 34 10.98 -0.16 -2.30
CA PHE A 34 11.41 -0.86 -3.52
C PHE A 34 12.03 -2.22 -3.22
N GLY A 35 12.82 -2.34 -2.14
CA GLY A 35 13.30 -3.64 -1.68
C GLY A 35 12.15 -4.61 -1.39
N TYR A 36 11.11 -4.14 -0.70
CA TYR A 36 9.93 -4.95 -0.40
C TYR A 36 9.13 -5.31 -1.67
N VAL A 37 8.97 -4.38 -2.61
CA VAL A 37 8.30 -4.62 -3.90
C VAL A 37 9.09 -5.58 -4.79
N ASP A 38 10.42 -5.53 -4.77
CA ASP A 38 11.27 -6.46 -5.53
C ASP A 38 11.16 -7.89 -4.96
N ALA A 39 10.99 -8.03 -3.64
CA ALA A 39 10.68 -9.31 -2.99
C ALA A 39 9.24 -9.79 -3.26
N HIS A 40 8.32 -8.87 -3.54
CA HIS A 40 6.90 -9.14 -3.82
C HIS A 40 6.47 -8.54 -5.17
N PRO A 41 6.91 -9.07 -6.33
CA PRO A 41 6.77 -8.39 -7.62
C PRO A 41 5.33 -8.02 -8.01
N ARG A 42 4.34 -8.80 -7.56
CA ARG A 42 2.91 -8.55 -7.83
C ARG A 42 2.34 -7.35 -7.05
N LEU A 43 3.05 -6.89 -6.02
CA LEU A 43 2.65 -5.74 -5.22
C LEU A 43 2.74 -4.43 -6.01
N ALA A 44 3.68 -4.31 -6.94
CA ALA A 44 3.84 -3.10 -7.75
C ALA A 44 2.53 -2.74 -8.50
N GLU A 45 1.91 -3.71 -9.15
CA GLU A 45 0.64 -3.51 -9.87
C GLU A 45 -0.48 -3.06 -8.93
N VAL A 46 -0.56 -3.67 -7.76
CA VAL A 46 -1.57 -3.34 -6.75
C VAL A 46 -1.36 -1.91 -6.20
N LEU A 47 -0.13 -1.51 -5.92
CA LEU A 47 0.20 -0.16 -5.45
C LEU A 47 -0.10 0.92 -6.50
N LEU A 48 0.02 0.60 -7.79
CA LEU A 48 -0.37 1.51 -8.87
C LEU A 48 -1.89 1.70 -8.98
N GLU A 49 -2.67 0.67 -8.67
CA GLU A 49 -4.14 0.75 -8.64
C GLU A 49 -4.67 1.50 -7.40
N ALA A 50 -4.01 1.32 -6.26
CA ALA A 50 -4.49 1.72 -4.94
C ALA A 50 -4.99 3.18 -4.83
N PRO A 51 -4.29 4.21 -5.35
CA PRO A 51 -4.76 5.60 -5.24
C PRO A 51 -6.17 5.81 -5.77
N SER A 52 -6.46 5.26 -6.96
CA SER A 52 -7.77 5.41 -7.58
C SER A 52 -8.87 4.76 -6.74
N ARG A 53 -8.60 3.56 -6.21
CA ARG A 53 -9.55 2.78 -5.40
C ARG A 53 -9.83 3.43 -4.05
N ILE A 54 -8.80 4.02 -3.44
CA ILE A 54 -8.92 4.78 -2.20
C ILE A 54 -9.76 6.03 -2.45
N VAL A 55 -9.48 6.79 -3.50
CA VAL A 55 -10.24 8.01 -3.83
C VAL A 55 -11.70 7.69 -4.15
N ASP A 56 -11.98 6.64 -4.92
CA ASP A 56 -13.35 6.20 -5.25
C ASP A 56 -14.17 5.82 -4.00
N THR A 57 -13.49 5.34 -2.96
CA THR A 57 -14.15 4.90 -1.72
C THR A 57 -14.21 6.03 -0.69
N PHE A 58 -13.07 6.55 -0.27
CA PHE A 58 -12.96 7.46 0.87
C PHE A 58 -13.02 8.94 0.47
N GLY A 59 -12.94 9.24 -0.84
CA GLY A 59 -12.77 10.58 -1.38
C GLY A 59 -11.29 11.01 -1.42
N PRO A 60 -11.00 12.26 -1.79
CA PRO A 60 -9.63 12.77 -1.86
C PRO A 60 -8.97 12.72 -0.47
N VAL A 61 -8.02 11.81 -0.32
CA VAL A 61 -7.26 11.61 0.91
C VAL A 61 -5.84 11.18 0.55
N ARG A 62 -4.87 11.63 1.35
CA ARG A 62 -3.49 11.17 1.24
C ARG A 62 -3.27 10.07 2.28
N ALA A 63 -3.28 8.82 1.83
CA ALA A 63 -3.10 7.67 2.70
C ALA A 63 -1.63 7.49 3.11
N PHE A 64 -1.40 6.75 4.19
CA PHE A 64 -0.06 6.36 4.63
C PHE A 64 0.29 4.98 4.09
N ILE A 65 1.57 4.76 3.84
CA ILE A 65 2.15 3.43 3.70
C ILE A 65 2.97 3.17 4.94
N ASP A 66 2.67 2.07 5.61
CA ASP A 66 3.29 1.67 6.87
C ASP A 66 3.79 0.22 6.76
N PHE A 67 4.87 -0.09 7.47
CA PHE A 67 5.44 -1.42 7.52
C PHE A 67 5.32 -1.97 8.93
N VAL A 68 4.43 -2.96 9.09
CA VAL A 68 4.20 -3.60 10.37
C VAL A 68 5.01 -4.89 10.40
N ASN A 69 5.86 -5.01 11.42
CA ASN A 69 6.65 -6.20 11.66
C ASN A 69 5.96 -7.03 12.73
N ASP A 70 5.74 -8.32 12.45
CA ASP A 70 5.31 -9.26 13.46
C ASP A 70 6.52 -9.72 14.29
N PRO A 71 6.54 -9.44 15.60
CA PRO A 71 7.67 -9.80 16.45
C PRO A 71 7.84 -11.31 16.64
N GLU A 72 6.82 -12.12 16.39
CA GLU A 72 6.85 -13.58 16.62
C GLU A 72 7.37 -14.35 15.39
N ASP A 73 6.84 -14.02 14.21
CA ASP A 73 7.12 -14.75 12.96
C ASP A 73 8.18 -14.06 12.07
N GLY A 74 8.60 -12.84 12.41
CA GLY A 74 9.67 -12.10 11.72
C GLY A 74 9.32 -11.72 10.27
N TRP A 75 8.03 -11.77 9.92
CA TRP A 75 7.52 -11.32 8.64
C TRP A 75 7.09 -9.85 8.72
N GLU A 76 7.39 -9.12 7.66
CA GLU A 76 6.99 -7.73 7.47
C GLU A 76 5.77 -7.69 6.55
N GLN A 77 4.79 -6.86 6.87
CA GLN A 77 3.61 -6.63 6.05
C GLN A 77 3.44 -5.14 5.76
N LEU A 78 3.12 -4.82 4.51
CA LEU A 78 2.81 -3.45 4.10
C LEU A 78 1.34 -3.15 4.37
N PHE A 79 1.07 -2.04 5.04
CA PHE A 79 -0.27 -1.51 5.24
C PHE A 79 -0.46 -0.20 4.49
N ILE A 80 -1.61 -0.05 3.84
CA ILE A 80 -2.12 1.26 3.45
C ILE A 80 -3.10 1.70 4.52
N VAL A 81 -2.77 2.77 5.23
CA VAL A 81 -3.63 3.33 6.28
C VAL A 81 -4.31 4.58 5.76
N VAL A 82 -5.63 4.56 5.68
CA VAL A 82 -6.44 5.68 5.17
C VAL A 82 -6.90 6.55 6.34
N PRO A 83 -6.38 7.79 6.50
CA PRO A 83 -6.84 8.66 7.56
C PRO A 83 -8.27 9.12 7.30
N THR A 84 -9.12 9.10 8.32
CA THR A 84 -10.52 9.47 8.19
C THR A 84 -11.03 10.30 9.37
N GLY A 85 -11.63 11.45 9.07
CA GLY A 85 -12.36 12.26 10.06
C GLY A 85 -13.82 11.84 10.24
N ARG A 86 -14.25 10.75 9.59
CA ARG A 86 -15.65 10.28 9.64
C ARG A 86 -15.92 9.56 10.96
N PRO A 87 -17.20 9.50 11.41
CA PRO A 87 -17.58 8.62 12.51
C PRO A 87 -17.13 7.18 12.27
N VAL A 88 -16.68 6.48 13.32
CA VAL A 88 -16.14 5.11 13.25
C VAL A 88 -17.04 4.17 12.43
N VAL A 89 -18.36 4.23 12.63
CA VAL A 89 -19.32 3.38 11.91
C VAL A 89 -19.30 3.65 10.39
N GLU A 90 -19.11 4.89 9.97
CA GLU A 90 -19.00 5.25 8.55
C GLU A 90 -17.65 4.83 7.98
N ALA A 91 -16.56 5.06 8.71
CA ALA A 91 -15.21 4.61 8.32
C ALA A 91 -15.16 3.09 8.10
N LEU A 92 -15.75 2.30 9.00
CA LEU A 92 -15.82 0.85 8.87
C LEU A 92 -16.69 0.40 7.70
N ARG A 93 -17.76 1.14 7.36
CA ARG A 93 -18.57 0.86 6.17
C ARG A 93 -17.79 1.11 4.88
N ASP A 94 -16.96 2.15 4.85
CA ASP A 94 -16.09 2.43 3.72
C ASP A 94 -14.99 1.39 3.58
N LEU A 95 -14.38 0.95 4.70
CA LEU A 95 -13.43 -0.14 4.74
C LEU A 95 -14.04 -1.45 4.20
N ASP A 96 -15.22 -1.84 4.69
CA ASP A 96 -15.95 -3.02 4.20
C ASP A 96 -16.32 -2.90 2.70
N ARG A 97 -16.59 -1.68 2.23
CA ARG A 97 -16.85 -1.43 0.80
C ARG A 97 -15.60 -1.63 -0.05
N ILE A 98 -14.46 -1.05 0.31
CA ILE A 98 -13.22 -1.25 -0.45
C ILE A 98 -12.74 -2.70 -0.39
N ASP A 99 -12.92 -3.38 0.74
CA ASP A 99 -12.60 -4.80 0.91
C ASP A 99 -13.37 -5.70 -0.05
N ARG A 100 -14.69 -5.50 -0.13
CA ARG A 100 -15.54 -6.31 -1.02
C ARG A 100 -15.32 -6.02 -2.49
N THR A 101 -14.92 -4.81 -2.83
CA THR A 101 -14.82 -4.36 -4.24
C THR A 101 -13.43 -4.53 -4.83
N TRP A 102 -12.38 -4.44 -4.02
CA TRP A 102 -11.01 -4.46 -4.52
C TRP A 102 -9.98 -5.03 -3.53
N ALA A 103 -9.93 -4.57 -2.27
CA ALA A 103 -8.77 -4.80 -1.42
C ALA A 103 -8.51 -6.28 -1.12
N ARG A 104 -9.56 -7.10 -0.93
CA ARG A 104 -9.40 -8.55 -0.72
C ARG A 104 -8.81 -9.25 -1.95
N ASP A 105 -9.21 -8.83 -3.15
CA ASP A 105 -8.66 -9.40 -4.38
C ASP A 105 -7.21 -8.94 -4.62
N ALA A 106 -6.96 -7.65 -4.40
CA ALA A 106 -5.64 -7.06 -4.44
C ALA A 106 -4.66 -7.76 -3.48
N ALA A 107 -5.06 -7.99 -2.23
CA ALA A 107 -4.26 -8.73 -1.25
C ALA A 107 -3.93 -10.14 -1.76
N ARG A 108 -4.89 -10.89 -2.31
CA ARG A 108 -4.63 -12.21 -2.90
C ARG A 108 -3.65 -12.15 -4.07
N ARG A 109 -3.80 -11.17 -4.98
CA ARG A 109 -2.87 -10.98 -6.11
C ARG A 109 -1.46 -10.68 -5.62
N ALA A 110 -1.32 -9.90 -4.55
CA ALA A 110 -0.05 -9.57 -3.92
C ALA A 110 0.49 -10.67 -2.99
N GLY A 111 -0.18 -11.82 -2.86
CA GLY A 111 0.25 -12.90 -1.96
C GLY A 111 0.13 -12.54 -0.48
N PHE A 112 -0.84 -11.69 -0.13
CA PHE A 112 -1.12 -11.16 1.21
C PHE A 112 -0.02 -10.28 1.80
N SER A 113 0.89 -9.77 0.96
CA SER A 113 1.95 -8.81 1.34
C SER A 113 1.43 -7.37 1.57
N LEU A 114 0.14 -7.12 1.32
CA LEU A 114 -0.54 -5.84 1.48
C LEU A 114 -1.85 -6.02 2.26
N SER A 115 -2.11 -5.12 3.21
CA SER A 115 -3.39 -4.91 3.87
C SER A 115 -3.82 -3.44 3.83
N ILE A 116 -5.10 -3.16 4.07
CA ILE A 116 -5.65 -1.81 4.12
C ILE A 116 -6.40 -1.64 5.44
N ASP A 117 -6.21 -0.49 6.07
CA ASP A 117 -6.92 -0.12 7.29
C ASP A 117 -7.30 1.36 7.30
N VAL A 118 -8.09 1.77 8.29
CA VAL A 118 -8.51 3.15 8.53
C VAL A 118 -8.03 3.62 9.89
N GLU A 119 -7.62 4.89 9.98
CA GLU A 119 -7.17 5.54 11.22
C GLU A 119 -7.91 6.86 11.44
#